data_AF-A0A2V6WZI9-F1
#
_entry.id   AF-A0A2V6WZI9-F1
#
_cell.length_a   1.000
_cell.length_b   1.000
_cell.length_c   1.000
_cell.angle_alpha   90.00
_cell.angle_beta   90.00
_cell.angle_gamma   90.00
#
_symmetry.space_group_name_H-M   'P 1'
#
loop_
_entity.id
_entity.type
_entity.pdbx_description
1 polymer ?
#
loop_
_entity_poly.entity_id
_entity_poly.type
_entity_poly.pdbx_seq_one_letter_code
_entity_poly.pdbx_strand_id
1 'polypeptide(L)'
;MADNGKIARLIEELLRELGEDTQREGLDRTPERVEKALRYFTSGYAQDVKEVLNDAMFVEDYDEMVIVKDIDFSSLCEHHLLPFIGKVH
;
A
#
# COMPACT_ATOMS: atom_id res chain seq x y z
N MET A 1 -6.95 -8.45 15.15
CA MET A 1 -6.90 -6.98 15.35
C MET A 1 -5.44 -6.59 15.36
N ALA A 2 -5.01 -5.77 14.40
CA ALA A 2 -3.61 -5.36 14.32
C ALA A 2 -3.23 -4.58 15.58
N ASP A 3 -2.04 -4.85 16.11
CA ASP A 3 -1.46 -4.13 17.23
C ASP A 3 -1.19 -2.67 16.79
N ASN A 4 -2.20 -1.82 16.96
CA ASN A 4 -2.17 -0.41 16.58
C ASN A 4 -1.04 0.28 17.36
N GLY A 5 -0.05 0.81 16.63
CA GLY A 5 1.07 1.53 17.20
C GLY A 5 2.38 0.73 17.31
N LYS A 6 2.40 -0.59 17.05
CA LYS A 6 3.66 -1.34 17.04
C LYS A 6 4.58 -0.89 15.90
N ILE A 7 4.02 -0.67 14.70
CA ILE A 7 4.80 -0.19 13.55
C ILE A 7 5.27 1.24 13.81
N ALA A 8 4.41 2.13 14.31
CA ALA A 8 4.81 3.49 14.66
C ALA A 8 6.02 3.50 15.61
N ARG A 9 6.02 2.71 16.69
CA ARG A 9 7.18 2.61 17.60
C ARG A 9 8.46 2.18 16.88
N LEU A 10 8.38 1.18 16.01
CA LEU A 10 9.54 0.74 15.21
C LEU A 10 10.04 1.82 14.25
N ILE A 11 9.14 2.62 13.69
CA ILE A 11 9.51 3.76 12.84
C ILE A 11 10.17 4.87 13.66
N GLU A 12 9.68 5.14 14.86
CA GLU A 12 10.31 6.10 15.77
C GLU A 12 11.74 5.65 16.12
N GLU A 13 11.93 4.38 16.48
CA GLU A 13 13.26 3.81 16.72
C GLU A 13 14.16 3.90 15.49
N LEU A 14 13.66 3.54 14.31
CA LEU A 14 14.39 3.67 13.05
C LEU A 14 14.85 5.11 12.79
N LEU A 15 14.00 6.11 13.00
CA LEU A 15 14.36 7.52 12.82
C LEU A 15 15.48 7.94 13.78
N ARG A 16 15.43 7.48 15.04
CA ARG A 16 16.50 7.73 16.01
C ARG A 16 17.83 7.09 15.57
N GLU A 17 17.80 5.85 15.09
CA GLU A 17 18.99 5.16 14.56
C GLU A 17 19.57 5.82 13.30
N LEU A 18 18.74 6.52 12.54
CA LEU A 18 19.17 7.35 11.40
C LEU A 18 19.73 8.72 11.83
N GLY A 19 19.74 9.04 13.13
CA GLY A 19 20.26 10.29 13.69
C GLY A 19 19.28 11.46 13.68
N GLU A 20 17.98 11.22 13.47
CA GLU A 20 16.95 12.25 13.50
C GLU A 20 16.46 12.54 14.93
N ASP A 21 16.08 13.79 15.18
CA ASP A 21 15.33 14.19 16.38
C ASP A 21 13.83 13.95 16.14
N THR A 22 13.28 12.90 16.73
CA THR A 22 11.86 12.56 16.57
C THR A 22 10.91 13.53 17.27
N GLN A 23 11.38 14.41 18.16
CA GLN A 23 10.56 15.41 18.84
C GLN A 23 10.39 16.70 18.02
N ARG A 24 11.10 16.86 16.90
CA ARG A 24 10.95 18.04 16.05
C ARG A 24 9.55 18.08 15.43
N GLU A 25 8.99 19.27 15.27
CA GLU A 25 7.62 19.50 14.77
C GLU A 25 7.27 18.68 13.51
N GLY A 26 8.23 18.54 12.57
CA GLY A 26 8.03 17.78 11.34
C GLY A 26 7.96 16.25 11.52
N LEU A 27 8.58 15.69 12.57
CA LEU A 27 8.67 14.24 12.79
C LEU A 27 7.81 13.71 13.94
N ASP A 28 7.31 14.55 14.83
CA ASP A 28 6.49 14.14 15.97
C ASP A 28 5.37 13.16 15.58
N ARG A 29 4.72 13.42 14.44
CA ARG A 29 3.67 12.54 13.87
C ARG A 29 4.09 11.70 12.67
N THR A 30 5.38 11.62 12.35
CA THR A 30 5.88 10.78 11.25
C THR A 30 5.65 9.29 11.52
N PRO A 31 5.93 8.75 12.72
CA PRO A 31 5.67 7.35 13.04
C PRO A 31 4.27 6.86 12.68
N GLU A 32 3.22 7.60 13.06
CA GLU A 32 1.83 7.22 12.79
C GLU A 32 1.49 7.36 11.30
N ARG A 33 2.02 8.39 10.63
CA ARG A 33 1.82 8.57 9.18
C ARG A 33 2.45 7.43 8.40
N VAL A 34 3.65 7.00 8.77
CA VAL A 34 4.34 5.89 8.10
C VAL A 34 3.64 4.56 8.38
N GLU A 35 3.20 4.30 9.62
CA GLU A 35 2.39 3.12 9.92
C GLU A 35 1.14 3.07 9.04
N LYS A 36 0.41 4.19 8.93
CA LYS A 36 -0.79 4.28 8.08
C LYS A 36 -0.46 4.03 6.61
N ALA A 37 0.65 4.58 6.11
CA ALA A 37 1.09 4.38 4.73
C ALA A 37 1.46 2.91 4.45
N LEU A 38 2.24 2.27 5.33
CA LEU A 38 2.62 0.86 5.17
C LEU A 38 1.40 -0.07 5.18
N ARG A 39 0.43 0.18 6.08
CA ARG A 39 -0.84 -0.55 6.09
C ARG A 39 -1.65 -0.35 4.82
N TYR A 40 -1.63 0.85 4.25
CA TYR A 40 -2.28 1.12 2.96
C TYR A 40 -1.59 0.38 1.82
N PHE A 41 -0.27 0.49 1.68
CA PHE A 41 0.50 -0.17 0.63
C PHE A 41 0.39 -1.70 0.68
N THR A 42 0.13 -2.27 1.85
CA THR A 42 -0.02 -3.73 2.05
C THR A 42 -1.47 -4.17 2.23
N SER A 43 -2.45 -3.28 2.03
CA SER A 43 -3.87 -3.57 2.26
C SER A 43 -4.43 -4.67 1.35
N GLY A 44 -3.81 -4.88 0.17
CA GLY A 44 -4.17 -5.94 -0.77
C GLY A 44 -4.13 -7.36 -0.17
N TYR A 45 -3.30 -7.62 0.84
CA TYR A 45 -3.26 -8.94 1.50
C TYR A 45 -4.54 -9.30 2.24
N ALA A 46 -5.33 -8.29 2.63
CA ALA A 46 -6.60 -8.48 3.34
C ALA A 46 -7.82 -8.40 2.41
N GLN A 47 -7.62 -8.21 1.11
CA GLN A 47 -8.72 -8.12 0.14
C GLN A 47 -9.15 -9.51 -0.33
N ASP A 48 -10.46 -9.68 -0.50
CA ASP A 48 -11.04 -10.86 -1.13
C ASP A 48 -11.42 -10.55 -2.58
N VAL A 49 -10.98 -11.39 -3.51
CA VAL A 49 -11.21 -11.18 -4.96
C VAL A 49 -12.70 -11.20 -5.31
N LYS A 50 -13.52 -11.99 -4.61
CA LYS A 50 -14.97 -12.04 -4.86
C LYS A 50 -15.65 -10.75 -4.44
N GLU A 51 -15.24 -10.19 -3.30
CA GLU A 51 -15.74 -8.88 -2.86
C GLU A 51 -15.32 -7.77 -3.83
N VAL A 52 -14.11 -7.83 -4.39
CA VAL A 52 -13.63 -6.88 -5.41
C VAL A 52 -14.43 -7.01 -6.71
N LEU A 53 -14.74 -8.23 -7.15
CA LEU A 53 -15.53 -8.47 -8.37
C LEU A 53 -16.98 -8.01 -8.23
N ASN A 54 -17.56 -8.09 -7.02
CA ASN A 54 -18.88 -7.56 -6.68
C ASN A 54 -19.99 -7.91 -7.70
N ASP A 55 -20.03 -9.17 -8.12
CA ASP A 55 -20.98 -9.70 -9.12
C ASP A 55 -21.04 -8.91 -10.45
N ALA A 56 -19.99 -8.17 -10.81
CA ALA A 56 -19.92 -7.38 -12.05
C ALA A 56 -19.62 -8.26 -13.28
N MET A 57 -20.44 -9.30 -13.48
CA MET A 57 -20.40 -10.20 -14.63
C MET A 57 -21.65 -9.96 -15.48
N PHE A 58 -21.43 -9.69 -16.76
CA PHE A 58 -22.49 -9.41 -17.73
C PHE A 58 -22.38 -10.39 -18.89
N VAL A 59 -23.54 -10.89 -19.35
CA VAL A 59 -23.60 -11.79 -20.50
C VAL A 59 -23.82 -10.92 -21.73
N GLU A 60 -22.82 -10.87 -22.60
CA GLU A 60 -22.85 -10.17 -23.89
C GLU A 60 -22.48 -11.17 -24.99
N ASP A 61 -23.13 -11.06 -26.15
CA ASP A 61 -22.79 -11.85 -27.35
C ASP A 61 -21.61 -11.19 -28.06
N TYR A 62 -20.41 -11.33 -27.47
CA TYR A 62 -19.15 -10.73 -27.94
C TYR A 62 -18.01 -11.77 -27.83
N ASP A 63 -17.35 -12.05 -28.96
CA ASP A 63 -16.33 -13.11 -29.08
C ASP A 63 -14.95 -12.59 -29.57
N GLU A 64 -14.76 -11.28 -29.61
CA GLU A 64 -13.48 -10.65 -29.95
C GLU A 64 -12.62 -10.34 -28.70
N MET A 65 -11.37 -9.94 -28.90
CA MET A 65 -10.45 -9.59 -27.81
C MET A 65 -10.88 -8.29 -27.11
N VAL A 66 -10.88 -8.28 -25.78
CA VAL A 66 -11.04 -7.08 -24.96
C VAL A 66 -9.69 -6.73 -24.32
N ILE A 67 -9.24 -5.49 -24.46
CA ILE A 67 -8.00 -4.98 -23.84
C ILE A 67 -8.35 -3.80 -22.93
N VAL A 68 -7.89 -3.88 -21.67
CA VAL A 68 -7.85 -2.73 -20.76
C VAL A 68 -6.39 -2.43 -20.47
N LYS A 69 -5.93 -1.29 -20.97
CA LYS A 69 -4.51 -0.90 -20.92
C LYS A 69 -4.31 0.44 -20.23
N ASP A 70 -3.05 0.72 -19.91
CA ASP A 70 -2.62 2.00 -19.29
C ASP A 70 -3.19 2.19 -17.87
N ILE A 71 -3.46 1.09 -17.15
CA ILE A 71 -3.91 1.11 -15.76
C ILE A 71 -2.76 1.56 -14.87
N ASP A 72 -2.95 2.64 -14.11
CA ASP A 72 -1.96 3.10 -13.13
C ASP A 72 -1.75 2.06 -12.03
N PHE A 73 -0.49 1.69 -11.82
CA PHE A 73 -0.10 0.71 -10.83
C PHE A 73 1.05 1.23 -9.97
N SER A 74 0.92 1.03 -8.66
CA SER A 74 1.98 1.25 -7.69
C SER A 74 2.02 0.09 -6.71
N SER A 75 3.22 -0.38 -6.40
CA SER A 75 3.44 -1.42 -5.41
C SER A 75 4.76 -1.20 -4.69
N LEU A 76 5.06 -2.07 -3.73
CA LEU A 76 6.23 -2.02 -2.86
C LEU A 76 7.18 -3.16 -3.23
N CYS A 77 8.45 -2.84 -3.51
CA CYS A 77 9.46 -3.86 -3.74
C CYS A 77 9.80 -4.56 -2.41
N GLU A 78 9.59 -5.86 -2.31
CA GLU A 78 9.84 -6.62 -1.09
C GLU A 78 11.31 -6.62 -0.62
N HIS A 79 12.26 -6.45 -1.54
CA HIS A 79 13.69 -6.47 -1.24
C HIS A 79 14.18 -5.21 -0.51
N HIS A 80 13.56 -4.05 -0.80
CA HIS A 80 14.05 -2.75 -0.34
C HIS A 80 12.97 -1.92 0.35
N LEU A 81 11.71 -2.36 0.29
CA LEU A 81 10.53 -1.62 0.73
C LEU A 81 10.40 -0.23 0.09
N LEU A 82 10.87 -0.10 -1.15
CA LEU A 82 10.75 1.11 -1.96
C LEU A 82 9.62 0.95 -2.99
N PRO A 83 8.87 2.03 -3.30
CA PRO A 83 7.84 1.97 -4.33
C PRO A 83 8.41 1.68 -5.71
N PHE A 84 7.69 0.89 -6.49
CA PHE A 84 7.81 0.86 -7.94
C PHE A 84 6.46 1.19 -8.57
N ILE A 85 6.49 1.99 -9.63
CA ILE A 85 5.31 2.62 -10.23
C ILE A 85 5.36 2.39 -11.73
N GLY A 86 4.22 2.06 -12.34
CA GLY A 86 4.15 1.78 -13.76
C GLY A 86 2.73 1.64 -14.28
N LYS A 87 2.60 0.98 -15.43
CA LYS A 87 1.33 0.70 -16.11
C LYS A 87 1.13 -0.80 -16.27
N VAL A 88 -0.11 -1.24 -16.16
CA VAL A 88 -0.54 -2.62 -16.49
C VAL A 88 -1.36 -2.57 -17.79
N HIS A 89 -1.16 -3.57 -18.64
CA HIS A 89 -1.83 -3.75 -19.94
C HIS A 89 -2.34 -5.17 -20.09
#